data_AF-A0A1F2RQB4-F1
#
_entry.id   AF-A0A1F2RQB4-F1
#
_cell.length_a   1.000
_cell.length_b   1.000
_cell.length_c   1.000
_cell.angle_alpha   90.00
_cell.angle_beta   90.00
_cell.angle_gamma   90.00
#
_symmetry.space_group_name_H-M   'P 1'
#
loop_
_entity.id
_entity.type
_entity.pdbx_description
1 polymer ?
#
loop_
_entity_poly.entity_id
_entity_poly.type
_entity_poly.pdbx_seq_one_letter_code
_entity_poly.pdbx_strand_id
1 'polypeptide(L)'
;MIATAVLAAIPDGRSFRKGRQFAAWVGLIPRQYSSGDKQQLGGISKSGDPCLRMLLIHGAHSVVYRAASKTDYRSRWIAEK
;
A
#
# COMPACT_ATOMS: atom_id res chain seq x y z
N MET A 1 -7.67 5.12 -15.24
CA MET A 1 -7.28 3.72 -15.53
C MET A 1 -6.75 2.95 -14.32
N ILE A 2 -5.91 3.52 -13.44
CA ILE A 2 -5.35 2.79 -12.27
C ILE A 2 -6.45 2.15 -11.40
N ALA A 3 -7.50 2.89 -11.05
CA ALA A 3 -8.59 2.38 -10.20
C ALA A 3 -9.32 1.16 -10.81
N THR A 4 -9.61 1.20 -12.12
CA THR A 4 -10.30 0.12 -12.83
C THR A 4 -9.45 -1.15 -12.91
N ALA A 5 -8.15 -1.00 -13.20
CA ALA A 5 -7.22 -2.13 -13.25
C ALA A 5 -7.03 -2.78 -11.87
N VAL A 6 -6.97 -1.97 -10.81
CA VAL A 6 -6.92 -2.45 -9.44
C VAL A 6 -8.21 -3.23 -9.10
N LEU A 7 -9.40 -2.67 -9.40
CA LEU A 7 -10.67 -3.36 -9.17
C LEU A 7 -10.79 -4.69 -9.93
N ALA A 8 -10.27 -4.77 -11.16
CA ALA A 8 -10.30 -6.01 -11.94
C ALA A 8 -9.35 -7.09 -11.41
N ALA A 9 -8.28 -6.70 -10.70
CA ALA A 9 -7.24 -7.60 -10.22
C ALA A 9 -7.44 -8.06 -8.76
N ILE A 10 -8.23 -7.33 -7.97
CA ILE A 10 -8.53 -7.71 -6.58
C ILE A 10 -9.69 -8.72 -6.58
N PRO A 11 -9.65 -9.77 -5.73
CA PRO A 11 -10.85 -10.56 -5.41
C PRO A 11 -11.95 -9.68 -4.79
N ASP A 12 -13.13 -10.23 -4.46
CA ASP A 12 -14.17 -9.46 -3.77
C ASP A 12 -13.56 -8.70 -2.58
N GLY A 13 -13.72 -7.36 -2.55
CA GLY A 13 -13.14 -6.50 -1.52
C GLY A 13 -13.59 -6.86 -0.11
N ARG A 14 -14.70 -7.62 0.03
CA ARG A 14 -15.18 -8.19 1.30
C ARG A 14 -14.31 -9.34 1.82
N SER A 15 -13.41 -9.88 1.00
CA SER A 15 -12.46 -10.93 1.38
C SER A 15 -11.44 -10.47 2.42
N PHE A 16 -11.28 -9.15 2.60
CA PHE A 16 -10.35 -8.57 3.56
C PHE A 16 -11.11 -7.94 4.74
N ARG A 17 -10.81 -8.37 5.97
CA ARG A 17 -11.42 -7.82 7.19
C ARG A 17 -11.01 -6.37 7.46
N LYS A 18 -9.84 -5.96 6.98
CA LYS A 18 -9.29 -4.61 7.14
C LYS A 18 -8.24 -4.30 6.08
N GLY A 19 -8.02 -3.01 5.80
CA GLY A 19 -7.03 -2.55 4.82
C GLY A 19 -5.59 -3.04 5.07
N ARG A 20 -5.23 -3.33 6.33
CA ARG A 20 -3.92 -3.91 6.66
C ARG A 20 -3.74 -5.34 6.11
N GLN A 21 -4.81 -6.13 6.06
CA GLN A 21 -4.76 -7.47 5.45
C GLN A 21 -4.60 -7.37 3.94
N PHE A 22 -5.28 -6.41 3.31
CA PHE A 22 -5.08 -6.10 1.91
C PHE A 22 -3.62 -5.67 1.61
N ALA A 23 -3.06 -4.78 2.44
CA ALA A 23 -1.66 -4.37 2.33
C ALA A 23 -0.67 -5.55 2.47
N ALA A 24 -0.96 -6.50 3.36
CA ALA A 24 -0.17 -7.72 3.51
C ALA A 24 -0.26 -8.61 2.26
N TRP A 25 -1.47 -8.78 1.72
CA TRP A 25 -1.74 -9.60 0.53
C TRP A 25 -1.02 -9.07 -0.72
N VAL A 26 -0.98 -7.75 -0.90
CA VAL A 26 -0.27 -7.08 -2.02
C VAL A 26 1.23 -6.82 -1.72
N GLY A 27 1.73 -7.29 -0.57
CA GLY A 27 3.16 -7.22 -0.21
C GLY A 27 3.68 -5.83 0.14
N LEU A 28 2.80 -4.91 0.56
CA LEU A 28 3.13 -3.57 1.05
C LEU A 28 3.40 -3.53 2.58
N ILE A 29 3.71 -4.67 3.18
CA ILE A 29 4.12 -4.78 4.59
C ILE A 29 5.63 -4.96 4.71
N PRO A 30 6.25 -4.61 5.85
CA PRO A 30 7.62 -5.01 6.14
C PRO A 30 7.73 -6.55 6.15
N ARG A 31 8.86 -7.07 5.64
CA ARG A 31 9.17 -8.49 5.73
C ARG A 31 9.53 -8.82 7.18
N GLN A 32 8.83 -9.75 7.79
CA GLN A 32 9.09 -10.17 9.17
C GLN A 32 9.86 -11.49 9.15
N TYR A 33 11.02 -11.49 9.82
CA TYR A 33 11.75 -12.70 10.11
C TYR A 33 11.75 -12.90 11.63
N SER A 34 11.22 -14.04 12.07
CA SER A 34 11.26 -14.43 13.47
C SER A 34 12.01 -15.75 13.57
N SER A 35 13.09 -15.79 14.33
CA SER A 35 13.68 -17.04 14.79
C SER A 35 13.92 -16.96 16.29
N GLY A 36 13.37 -17.92 17.03
CA GLY A 36 13.43 -17.93 18.50
C GLY A 36 12.95 -16.62 19.12
N ASP A 37 13.84 -15.98 19.90
CA ASP A 37 13.59 -14.76 20.69
C ASP A 37 13.80 -13.44 19.93
N LYS A 38 14.15 -13.49 18.63
CA LYS A 38 14.47 -12.29 17.84
C LYS A 38 13.45 -12.05 16.73
N GLN A 39 12.78 -10.92 16.82
CA GLN A 39 11.92 -10.36 15.78
C GLN A 39 12.72 -9.33 14.98
N GLN A 40 12.94 -9.58 13.69
CA GLN A 40 13.61 -8.65 12.79
C GLN A 40 12.65 -8.21 11.68
N LEU A 41 12.50 -6.89 11.53
CA LEU A 41 11.78 -6.27 10.42
C LEU A 41 12.78 -5.92 9.31
N GLY A 42 12.63 -6.53 8.15
CA GLY A 42 13.37 -6.22 6.94
C GLY A 42 12.65 -5.20 6.05
N GLY A 43 13.12 -5.07 4.81
CA GLY A 43 12.48 -4.21 3.80
C GLY A 43 11.06 -4.65 3.43
N ILE A 44 10.44 -3.94 2.48
CA ILE A 44 9.09 -4.28 1.99
C ILE A 44 9.09 -5.72 1.48
N SER A 45 8.09 -6.50 1.92
CA SER A 45 7.93 -7.93 1.61
C SER A 45 7.88 -8.22 0.11
N LYS A 46 7.24 -7.35 -0.68
CA LYS A 46 7.06 -7.49 -2.14
C LYS A 46 6.34 -8.77 -2.58
N SER A 47 5.71 -9.49 -1.64
CA SER A 47 4.85 -10.64 -1.93
C SER A 47 3.59 -10.23 -2.71
N GLY A 48 2.93 -11.18 -3.38
CA GLY A 48 1.74 -10.91 -4.18
C GLY A 48 2.06 -10.36 -5.58
N ASP A 49 1.06 -9.75 -6.21
CA ASP A 49 1.12 -9.35 -7.62
C ASP A 49 1.99 -8.07 -7.85
N PRO A 50 3.07 -8.14 -8.64
CA PRO A 50 3.93 -6.99 -8.93
C PRO A 50 3.24 -5.85 -9.69
N CYS A 51 2.30 -6.17 -10.58
CA CYS A 51 1.55 -5.20 -11.38
C CYS A 51 0.58 -4.43 -10.47
N LEU A 52 -0.17 -5.12 -9.61
CA LEU A 52 -1.08 -4.50 -8.65
C LEU A 52 -0.32 -3.58 -7.68
N ARG A 53 0.83 -4.05 -7.16
CA ARG A 53 1.69 -3.22 -6.32
C ARG A 53 2.21 -1.99 -7.07
N MET A 54 2.62 -2.15 -8.33
CA MET A 54 3.06 -1.03 -9.17
C MET A 54 1.93 0.00 -9.37
N LEU A 55 0.71 -0.45 -9.67
CA LEU A 55 -0.46 0.42 -9.82
C LEU A 55 -0.77 1.21 -8.56
N LEU A 56 -0.71 0.57 -7.39
CA LEU A 56 -0.91 1.23 -6.10
C LEU A 56 0.17 2.28 -5.81
N ILE A 57 1.44 1.99 -6.12
CA ILE A 57 2.54 2.96 -5.94
C ILE A 57 2.35 4.17 -6.85
N HIS A 58 2.01 3.97 -8.13
CA HIS A 58 1.73 5.09 -9.05
C HIS A 58 0.51 5.90 -8.60
N GLY A 59 -0.54 5.24 -8.11
CA GLY A 59 -1.70 5.90 -7.53
C GLY A 59 -1.30 6.77 -6.33
N ALA A 60 -0.47 6.24 -5.43
CA ALA A 60 0.02 6.98 -4.27
C ALA A 60 0.87 8.19 -4.68
N HIS A 61 1.78 8.05 -5.65
CA HIS A 61 2.55 9.18 -6.19
C HIS A 61 1.63 10.26 -6.78
N SER A 62 0.57 9.90 -7.49
CA SER A 62 -0.39 10.88 -8.03
C SER A 62 -1.09 11.67 -6.92
N VAL A 63 -1.41 11.02 -5.80
CA VAL A 63 -2.02 11.67 -4.64
C VAL A 63 -1.04 12.60 -3.95
N VAL A 64 0.20 12.17 -3.72
CA VAL A 64 1.25 13.00 -3.13
C VAL A 64 1.54 14.22 -3.99
N TYR A 65 1.67 14.04 -5.30
CA TYR A 65 1.88 15.14 -6.25
C TYR A 65 0.76 16.18 -6.18
N ARG A 66 -0.49 15.72 -6.07
CA ARG A 66 -1.66 16.61 -5.99
C ARG A 66 -1.92 17.17 -4.59
N ALA A 67 -1.39 16.55 -3.53
CA ALA A 67 -1.53 17.02 -2.16
C ALA A 67 -0.83 18.37 -1.95
N ALA A 68 0.27 18.63 -2.67
CA ALA A 68 1.02 19.89 -2.60
C ALA A 68 0.18 21.14 -2.93
N SER A 69 -0.89 20.99 -3.72
CA SER A 69 -1.78 22.10 -4.11
C SER A 69 -3.08 22.17 -3.29
N LYS A 70 -3.17 21.42 -2.19
CA LYS A 70 -4.39 21.31 -1.38
C LYS A 70 -4.14 21.65 0.09
N THR A 71 -5.14 22.24 0.74
CA THR A 71 -5.10 22.66 2.14
C THR A 71 -5.87 21.73 3.09
N ASP A 72 -6.44 20.62 2.59
CA ASP A 72 -7.13 19.65 3.45
C ASP A 72 -6.19 18.96 4.44
N TYR A 73 -6.75 18.52 5.57
CA TYR A 73 -5.98 17.90 6.66
C TYR A 73 -5.07 16.75 6.19
N ARG A 74 -5.55 15.91 5.27
CA ARG A 74 -4.76 14.79 4.73
C ARG A 74 -3.61 15.28 3.86
N SER A 75 -3.84 16.30 3.04
CA SER A 75 -2.81 16.90 2.21
C SER A 75 -1.75 17.62 3.04
N ARG A 76 -2.16 18.28 4.14
CA ARG A 76 -1.23 18.85 5.13
C ARG A 76 -0.37 17.78 5.80
N TRP A 77 -0.98 16.68 6.26
CA TRP A 77 -0.22 15.55 6.83
C TRP A 77 0.79 14.95 5.83
N ILE A 78 0.43 14.86 4.54
CA ILE A 78 1.37 14.40 3.50
C ILE A 78 2.52 15.39 3.27
N ALA A 79 2.24 16.70 3.39
CA ALA A 79 3.21 17.78 3.18
C ALA A 79 4.08 18.07 4.41
N GLU A 80 3.66 17.67 5.62
CA GLU A 80 4.36 17.82 6.91
C GLU A 80 5.62 16.94 7.05
N LYS A 81 6.23 16.53 5.95
CA LYS A 81 7.46 15.71 5.96
C LYS A 81 8.70 16.47 6.43
#